data_AF-A0A966GZ73-F1
#
_entry.id   AF-A0A966GZ73-F1
#
_cell.length_a   1.000
_cell.length_b   1.000
_cell.length_c   1.000
_cell.angle_alpha   90.00
_cell.angle_beta   90.00
_cell.angle_gamma   90.00
#
_symmetry.space_group_name_H-M   'P 1'
#
loop_
_entity.id
_entity.type
_entity.pdbx_description
1 polymer ?
#
loop_
_entity_poly.entity_id
_entity_poly.type
_entity_poly.pdbx_seq_one_letter_code
_entity_poly.pdbx_strand_id
1 'polypeptide(L)' 'MEPGVRKYLIRIINTLSLGLLWMALNSTLGIMYDFAFVHEHIRTGNILFYIWFLISTIAYLWYVIWLWSKPIDIEQ' A
#
# COMPACT_ATOMS: atom_id res chain seq x y z
N MET A 1 21.50 15.15 12.21
CA MET A 1 20.15 15.52 11.74
C MET A 1 19.34 15.91 12.94
N GLU A 2 18.63 17.04 12.90
CA GLU A 2 17.69 17.40 13.96
C GLU A 2 16.67 16.28 14.19
N PRO A 3 16.33 15.98 15.45
CA PRO A 3 15.44 14.87 15.79
C PRO A 3 14.07 14.98 15.11
N GLY A 4 13.55 16.19 14.88
CA GLY A 4 12.32 16.44 14.12
C GLY A 4 12.43 16.04 12.65
N VAL A 5 13.48 16.48 11.96
CA VAL A 5 13.74 16.15 10.54
C VAL A 5 13.93 14.65 10.35
N ARG A 6 14.64 13.99 11.27
CA ARG A 6 14.82 12.53 11.22
C ARG A 6 13.49 11.78 11.31
N LYS A 7 12.61 12.16 12.23
CA LYS A 7 11.27 11.55 12.37
C LYS A 7 10.42 11.72 11.10
N TYR A 8 10.49 12.90 10.48
CA TYR A 8 9.79 13.20 9.23
C TYR A 8 10.28 12.31 8.07
N LEU A 9 11.60 12.23 7.87
CA LEU A 9 12.19 11.39 6.81
C LEU A 9 11.87 9.90 7.00
N ILE A 10 11.91 9.39 8.23
CA ILE A 10 11.54 8.01 8.53
C ILE A 10 10.07 7.74 8.14
N ARG A 11 9.17 8.67 8.41
CA ARG A 11 7.75 8.55 8.02
C ARG A 11 7.56 8.52 6.51
N ILE A 12 8.31 9.35 5.77
CA ILE A 12 8.33 9.31 4.30
C ILE A 12 8.84 7.96 3.83
N ILE A 13 10.01 7.52 4.30
CA ILE A 13 10.61 6.25 3.88
C ILE A 13 9.66 5.08 4.18
N ASN A 14 8.99 5.08 5.33
CA ASN A 14 8.03 4.03 5.69
C ASN A 14 6.81 4.02 4.76
N THR A 15 6.26 5.18 4.41
CA THR A 15 5.13 5.26 3.47
C THR A 15 5.52 4.85 2.05
N LEU A 16 6.71 5.26 1.60
CA LEU A 16 7.26 4.89 0.30
C LEU A 16 7.55 3.39 0.23
N SER A 17 8.22 2.84 1.24
CA SER A 17 8.52 1.40 1.33
C SER A 17 7.25 0.56 1.37
N LEU A 18 6.25 0.97 2.15
CA LEU A 18 4.97 0.27 2.22
C LEU A 18 4.21 0.36 0.89
N GLY A 19 4.21 1.51 0.23
CA GLY A 19 3.60 1.68 -1.08
C GLY A 19 4.26 0.79 -2.14
N LEU A 20 5.59 0.74 -2.17
CA LEU A 20 6.34 -0.14 -3.07
C LEU A 20 6.07 -1.61 -2.79
N LEU A 21 6.02 -2.02 -1.52
CA LEU A 21 5.66 -3.39 -1.14
C LEU A 21 4.25 -3.74 -1.58
N TRP A 22 3.28 -2.85 -1.35
CA TRP A 22 1.90 -3.03 -1.79
C TRP A 22 1.81 -3.16 -3.31
N MET A 23 2.52 -2.32 -4.06
CA MET A 23 2.59 -2.42 -5.54
C MET A 23 3.22 -3.74 -5.98
N ALA A 24 4.33 -4.17 -5.38
CA ALA A 24 5.00 -5.42 -5.72
C ALA A 24 4.09 -6.64 -5.49
N LEU A 25 3.37 -6.67 -4.37
CA LEU A 25 2.42 -7.75 -4.06
C LEU A 25 1.28 -7.79 -5.07
N ASN A 26 0.65 -6.65 -5.36
CA ASN A 26 -0.48 -6.60 -6.29
C ASN A 26 -0.06 -6.82 -7.74
N SER A 27 1.13 -6.38 -8.14
CA SER A 27 1.68 -6.69 -9.46
C SER A 27 2.00 -8.18 -9.58
N THR A 28 2.55 -8.81 -8.54
CA THR A 28 2.84 -10.24 -8.57
C THR A 28 1.55 -11.06 -8.61
N LEU A 29 0.60 -10.77 -7.72
CA LEU A 29 -0.68 -11.48 -7.66
C LEU A 29 -1.54 -11.22 -8.91
N GLY A 30 -1.60 -9.98 -9.37
CA GLY A 30 -2.45 -9.60 -10.49
C GLY A 30 -1.87 -9.96 -11.85
N ILE A 31 -0.59 -9.66 -12.07
CA ILE A 31 0.04 -9.77 -13.39
C ILE A 31 0.80 -11.09 -13.53
N MET A 32 1.69 -11.42 -12.59
CA MET A 32 2.51 -12.64 -12.71
C MET A 32 1.67 -13.92 -12.57
N TYR A 33 0.71 -13.93 -11.65
CA TYR A 33 -0.25 -15.04 -11.50
C TYR A 33 -1.52 -14.86 -12.34
N ASP A 34 -1.58 -13.81 -13.17
CA ASP A 34 -2.64 -13.59 -14.14
C ASP A 34 -4.06 -13.41 -13.54
N PHE A 35 -4.18 -13.24 -12.22
CA PHE A 35 -5.48 -13.09 -11.55
C PHE A 35 -6.19 -11.76 -11.89
N ALA A 36 -5.47 -10.75 -12.38
CA ALA A 36 -6.05 -9.49 -12.82
C ALA A 36 -6.68 -9.58 -14.22
N PHE A 37 -6.38 -10.61 -15.00
CA PHE A 37 -6.86 -10.73 -16.37
C PHE A 37 -8.01 -11.74 -16.46
N VAL A 38 -9.19 -11.24 -16.80
CA VAL A 38 -10.35 -12.08 -17.10
C VAL A 38 -10.23 -12.49 -18.57
N HIS A 39 -9.93 -13.77 -18.81
CA HIS A 39 -9.80 -14.33 -20.15
C HIS A 39 -11.18 -14.66 -20.76
N GLU A 40 -11.62 -15.91 -20.72
CA GLU A 40 -12.92 -16.33 -21.28
C GLU A 40 -14.04 -16.38 -20.24
N HIS A 41 -13.69 -16.74 -19.01
CA HIS A 41 -14.63 -16.86 -17.90
C HIS A 41 -14.04 -16.31 -16.62
N ILE A 42 -14.88 -15.70 -15.79
CA ILE A 42 -14.49 -15.25 -14.45
C ILE A 42 -14.20 -16.50 -13.61
N ARG A 43 -12.93 -16.68 -13.24
CA ARG A 43 -12.53 -17.73 -12.30
C ARG A 43 -12.60 -17.21 -10.87
N THR A 44 -12.74 -18.13 -9.93
CA THR A 44 -12.72 -17.84 -8.48
C THR A 44 -11.46 -17.06 -8.07
N GLY A 45 -10.32 -17.32 -8.71
CA GLY A 45 -9.06 -16.61 -8.47
C GLY A 45 -9.15 -15.11 -8.78
N ASN A 46 -9.81 -14.73 -9.87
CA ASN A 46 -10.02 -13.33 -10.23
C ASN A 46 -10.90 -12.61 -9.20
N ILE A 47 -12.00 -13.24 -8.78
CA ILE A 47 -12.91 -12.67 -7.77
C ILE A 47 -12.17 -12.44 -6.46
N LEU A 48 -11.43 -13.46 -5.99
CA LEU A 48 -10.65 -13.36 -4.77
C LEU A 48 -9.58 -12.27 -4.86
N PHE A 49 -8.90 -12.16 -6.01
CA PHE A 49 -7.92 -11.11 -6.28
C PHE A 49 -8.54 -9.72 -6.22
N TYR A 50 -9.70 -9.49 -6.86
CA TYR A 50 -10.35 -8.17 -6.81
C TYR A 50 -10.85 -7.80 -5.41
N ILE A 51 -11.37 -8.77 -4.63
CA ILE A 51 -11.75 -8.55 -3.23
C ILE A 51 -10.51 -8.18 -2.41
N TRP A 52 -9.42 -8.94 -2.55
CA TRP A 52 -8.14 -8.65 -1.90
C TRP A 52 -7.58 -7.29 -2.30
N PHE A 53 -7.61 -6.96 -3.59
CA PHE A 53 -7.12 -5.70 -4.14
C PHE A 53 -7.90 -4.52 -3.56
N LEU A 54 -9.24 -4.61 -3.53
CA LEU A 54 -10.08 -3.55 -2.97
C LEU A 54 -9.83 -3.35 -1.47
N ILE A 55 -9.85 -4.44 -0.70
CA ILE A 55 -9.61 -4.39 0.76
C ILE A 55 -8.22 -3.85 1.06
N SER A 56 -7.19 -4.36 0.38
CA SER A 56 -5.81 -3.92 0.60
C SER A 56 -5.59 -2.47 0.18
N THR A 57 -6.27 -1.98 -0.87
CA THR A 57 -6.24 -0.57 -1.27
C THR A 57 -6.84 0.32 -0.17
N ILE A 58 -8.02 -0.04 0.34
CA ILE A 58 -8.69 0.71 1.41
C ILE A 58 -7.81 0.72 2.66
N ALA A 59 -7.26 -0.44 3.05
CA ALA A 59 -6.38 -0.56 4.20
C ALA A 59 -5.09 0.27 4.04
N TYR A 60 -4.49 0.26 2.85
CA TYR A 60 -3.31 1.07 2.55
C TYR A 60 -3.61 2.58 2.65
N LEU A 61 -4.67 3.05 1.99
CA LEU A 61 -5.08 4.45 2.04
C LEU A 61 -5.40 4.89 3.47
N TRP A 62 -6.15 4.07 4.20
CA TRP A 62 -6.47 4.32 5.61
C TRP A 62 -5.20 4.42 6.46
N TYR A 63 -4.24 3.50 6.30
CA TYR A 63 -2.98 3.53 7.02
C TYR A 63 -2.17 4.79 6.70
N VAL A 64 -2.08 5.18 5.44
CA VAL A 64 -1.38 6.39 5.01
C VAL A 64 -2.05 7.62 5.63
N ILE A 65 -3.37 7.77 5.50
CA ILE A 65 -4.11 8.90 6.09
C ILE A 65 -3.91 8.94 7.60
N TRP A 66 -4.10 7.81 8.30
CA TRP A 66 -3.93 7.73 9.74
C TRP A 66 -2.51 8.08 10.18
N LEU A 67 -1.50 7.55 9.48
CA LEU A 67 -0.10 7.85 9.75
C LEU A 67 0.14 9.34 9.58
N TRP A 68 -0.36 9.94 8.49
CA TRP A 68 -0.17 11.34 8.15
C TRP A 68 -0.98 12.33 9.00
N SER A 69 -2.07 11.88 9.63
CA SER A 69 -2.86 12.69 10.58
C SER A 69 -2.19 12.87 11.95
N LYS A 70 -1.17 12.07 12.30
CA LYS A 70 -0.47 12.24 13.57
C LYS A 70 0.46 13.46 13.53
N PRO A 71 0.33 14.43 14.44
CA PRO A 71 1.23 15.57 14.49
C PRO A 71 2.67 15.07 14.69
N ILE A 72 3.60 15.66 13.95
CA ILE A 72 5.03 15.41 14.13
C ILE A 72 5.51 16.57 14.98
N ASP A 73 5.93 16.25 16.20
CA ASP A 73 6.58 17.22 17.08
C ASP A 73 7.96 17.52 16.49
N ILE A 74 7.97 18.51 15.60
CA ILE A 74 9.17 19.16 15.10
C ILE A 74 9.43 20.23 16.15
N GLU A 75 10.12 19.87 17.25
CA GLU A 75 10.58 20.86 18.24
C GLU A 75 11.21 22.03 17.47
N GLN A 76 10.74 23.24 17.80
CA GLN A 76 11.15 24.53 17.23
C GLN A 76 12.61 24.85 17.53
#